data_AF-K6WRB4-F1
#
_entry.id   AF-K6WRB4-F1
#
_cell.length_a   1.000
_cell.length_b   1.000
_cell.length_c   1.000
_cell.angle_alpha   90.00
_cell.angle_beta   90.00
_cell.angle_gamma   90.00
#
_symmetry.space_group_name_H-M   'P 1'
#
loop_
_entity.id
_entity.type
_entity.pdbx_description
1 polymer ?
#
loop_
_entity_poly.entity_id
_entity_poly.type
_entity_poly.pdbx_seq_one_letter_code
_entity_poly.pdbx_strand_id
1 'polypeptide(L)'
;MLFEPDLSASEAELLRDAQSDVVEVQARVAGHPALSRQVIEVLLQSEHAVVPHIVAQNMEIPPDVLLRLACRDTQLLDLVLMNPSCPLALVLGQVAGSLPSWQILRAATLLVPEGDATERYDALVFRMPDVQLAAIVDEVNADREVAMLAVNPFPGALKSWRSA
;
A
#
# COMPACT_ATOMS: atom_id res chain seq x y z
N MET A 1 21.93 2.27 -7.38
CA MET A 1 22.78 2.28 -6.18
C MET A 1 22.04 1.50 -5.12
N LEU A 2 22.67 0.46 -4.58
CA LEU A 2 22.07 -0.35 -3.51
C LEU A 2 22.05 0.51 -2.22
N PHE A 3 20.88 0.58 -1.60
CA PHE A 3 20.61 1.34 -0.39
C PHE A 3 21.08 0.46 0.78
N GLU A 4 22.26 0.73 1.32
CA GLU A 4 22.74 0.07 2.54
C GLU A 4 22.26 0.92 3.73
N PRO A 5 21.22 0.50 4.48
CA PRO A 5 20.83 1.21 5.68
C PRO A 5 21.95 1.10 6.71
N ASP A 6 22.36 2.23 7.29
CA ASP A 6 23.37 2.26 8.34
C ASP A 6 22.80 1.67 9.64
N LEU A 7 22.94 0.36 9.80
CA LEU A 7 22.48 -0.41 10.97
C LEU A 7 23.19 0.00 12.28
N SER A 8 24.18 0.89 12.23
CA SER A 8 24.93 1.36 13.40
C SER A 8 24.33 2.61 14.07
N ALA A 9 23.35 3.27 13.43
CA ALA A 9 22.73 4.46 13.96
C ALA A 9 21.98 4.17 15.27
N SER A 10 22.25 4.97 16.29
CA SER A 10 21.54 4.87 17.56
C SER A 10 20.09 5.37 17.45
N GLU A 11 19.20 4.90 18.32
CA GLU A 11 17.79 5.34 18.34
C GLU A 11 17.67 6.87 18.50
N ALA A 12 18.56 7.48 19.29
CA ALA A 12 18.58 8.93 19.49
C ALA A 12 18.98 9.70 18.22
N GLU A 13 19.88 9.13 17.40
CA GLU A 13 20.25 9.70 16.11
C GLU A 13 19.13 9.56 15.09
N LEU A 14 18.48 8.39 15.02
CA LEU A 14 17.33 8.18 14.14
C LEU A 14 16.18 9.13 14.48
N LEU A 15 15.92 9.36 15.77
CA LEU A 15 14.89 10.30 16.21
C LEU A 15 15.25 11.76 15.85
N ARG A 16 16.51 12.15 16.01
CA ARG A 16 16.99 13.48 15.60
C ARG A 16 16.85 13.66 14.09
N ASP A 17 17.26 12.67 13.32
CA ASP A 17 17.21 12.71 11.85
C ASP A 17 15.76 12.67 11.33
N ALA A 18 14.84 11.98 12.00
CA ALA A 18 13.42 12.01 11.67
C ALA A 18 12.79 13.39 11.88
N GLN A 19 13.32 14.19 12.79
CA GLN A 19 12.90 15.58 13.04
C GLN A 19 13.62 16.60 12.15
N SER A 20 14.52 16.14 11.27
CA SER A 20 15.24 17.03 10.35
C SER A 20 14.27 17.71 9.39
N ASP A 21 14.51 18.98 9.10
CA ASP A 21 13.79 19.74 8.06
C ASP A 21 14.17 19.29 6.64
N VAL A 22 15.16 18.40 6.51
CA VAL A 22 15.65 17.88 5.24
C VAL A 22 14.92 16.58 4.89
N VAL A 23 14.10 16.62 3.86
CA VAL A 23 13.28 15.47 3.42
C VAL A 23 14.12 14.23 3.10
N GLU A 24 15.32 14.39 2.53
CA GLU A 24 16.22 13.27 2.23
C GLU A 24 16.71 12.57 3.50
N VAL A 25 16.90 13.32 4.59
CA VAL A 25 17.28 12.76 5.89
C VAL A 25 16.11 11.97 6.49
N GLN A 26 14.90 12.54 6.46
CA GLN A 26 13.69 11.84 6.92
C GLN A 26 13.42 10.57 6.10
N ALA A 27 13.57 10.65 4.77
CA ALA A 27 13.43 9.52 3.85
C ALA A 27 14.43 8.39 4.14
N ARG A 28 15.68 8.74 4.44
CA ARG A 28 16.70 7.76 4.86
C ARG A 28 16.28 7.05 6.14
N VAL A 29 15.81 7.80 7.13
CA VAL A 29 15.33 7.20 8.39
C VAL A 29 14.12 6.32 8.14
N ALA A 30 13.15 6.75 7.32
CA ALA A 30 11.96 5.96 6.99
C ALA A 30 12.27 4.59 6.35
N GLY A 31 13.36 4.48 5.61
CA GLY A 31 13.85 3.23 5.03
C GLY A 31 14.70 2.36 5.98
N HIS A 32 14.92 2.79 7.22
CA HIS A 32 15.71 2.04 8.18
C HIS A 32 14.96 0.76 8.63
N PRO A 33 15.62 -0.42 8.64
CA PRO A 33 14.94 -1.69 8.93
C PRO A 33 14.51 -1.82 10.39
N ALA A 34 15.15 -1.11 11.32
CA ALA A 34 14.76 -1.12 12.72
C ALA A 34 14.28 0.27 13.13
N LEU A 35 12.99 0.54 12.97
CA LEU A 35 12.38 1.78 13.42
C LEU A 35 11.62 1.56 14.72
N SER A 36 11.94 2.37 15.73
CA SER A 36 11.15 2.39 16.95
C SER A 36 9.83 3.12 16.72
N ARG A 37 8.82 2.80 17.54
CA ARG A 37 7.48 3.40 17.41
C ARG A 37 7.52 4.92 17.48
N GLN A 38 8.39 5.47 18.33
CA GLN A 38 8.53 6.92 18.47
C GLN A 38 9.05 7.58 17.18
N VAL A 39 10.05 6.97 16.53
CA VAL A 39 10.58 7.47 15.25
C VAL A 39 9.52 7.38 14.16
N ILE A 40 8.76 6.28 14.11
CA ILE A 40 7.66 6.10 13.16
C ILE A 40 6.63 7.23 13.31
N GLU A 41 6.15 7.52 14.53
CA GLU A 41 5.16 8.59 14.72
C GLU A 41 5.64 9.95 14.21
N VAL A 42 6.92 10.28 14.42
CA VAL A 42 7.52 11.51 13.90
C VAL A 42 7.50 11.52 12.37
N LEU A 43 7.93 10.43 11.73
CA LEU A 43 7.95 10.32 10.27
C LEU A 43 6.55 10.39 9.66
N LEU A 44 5.54 9.82 10.33
CA LEU A 44 4.15 9.90 9.90
C LEU A 44 3.58 11.33 9.97
N GLN A 45 4.16 12.19 10.80
CA GLN A 45 3.78 13.60 10.90
C GLN A 45 4.51 14.49 9.89
N SER A 46 5.44 13.94 9.09
CA SER A 46 6.13 14.72 8.06
C SER A 46 5.15 15.38 7.10
N GLU A 47 5.41 16.65 6.79
CA GLU A 47 4.66 17.41 5.78
C GLU A 47 4.95 16.91 4.36
N HIS A 48 6.07 16.20 4.17
CA HIS A 48 6.46 15.65 2.89
C HIS A 48 5.83 14.29 2.68
N ALA A 49 4.85 14.20 1.77
CA ALA A 49 4.14 12.97 1.47
C ALA A 49 5.07 11.78 1.18
N VAL A 50 6.25 12.02 0.56
CA VAL A 50 7.24 10.97 0.26
C VAL A 50 7.69 10.19 1.50
N VAL A 51 7.71 10.80 2.68
CA VAL A 51 8.19 10.16 3.91
C VAL A 51 7.23 9.05 4.38
N PRO A 52 5.92 9.31 4.59
CA PRO A 52 4.94 8.25 4.82
C PRO A 52 4.90 7.16 3.74
N HIS A 53 5.20 7.50 2.47
CA HIS A 53 5.26 6.51 1.38
C HIS A 53 6.41 5.53 1.58
N ILE A 54 7.59 6.02 1.96
CA ILE A 54 8.74 5.17 2.26
C ILE A 54 8.47 4.31 3.50
N VAL A 55 7.84 4.87 4.54
CA VAL A 55 7.40 4.08 5.71
C VAL A 55 6.45 2.95 5.28
N ALA A 56 5.47 3.22 4.42
CA ALA A 56 4.54 2.20 3.93
C ALA A 56 5.21 1.06 3.16
N GLN A 57 6.34 1.32 2.51
CA GLN A 57 7.11 0.33 1.75
C GLN A 57 8.11 -0.47 2.60
N ASN A 58 8.36 -0.04 3.84
CA ASN A 58 9.35 -0.66 4.71
C ASN A 58 8.80 -2.00 5.26
N MET A 59 9.53 -3.09 5.01
CA MET A 59 9.11 -4.46 5.33
C MET A 59 9.09 -4.77 6.83
N GLU A 60 9.78 -3.98 7.65
CA GLU A 60 9.88 -4.21 9.09
C GLU A 60 8.88 -3.35 9.88
N ILE A 61 8.00 -2.62 9.18
CA ILE A 61 7.00 -1.78 9.83
C ILE A 61 5.90 -2.63 10.46
N PRO A 62 5.52 -2.34 11.73
CA PRO A 62 4.46 -3.07 12.41
C PRO A 62 3.12 -3.05 11.65
N PRO A 63 2.36 -4.17 11.67
CA PRO A 63 1.09 -4.28 10.98
C PRO A 63 0.04 -3.24 11.37
N ASP A 64 0.04 -2.79 12.64
CA ASP A 64 -0.88 -1.75 13.13
C ASP A 64 -0.58 -0.36 12.53
N VAL A 65 0.68 -0.08 12.24
CA VAL A 65 1.11 1.14 11.56
C VAL A 65 0.69 1.10 10.09
N LEU A 66 0.89 -0.04 9.41
CA LEU A 66 0.43 -0.23 8.03
C LEU A 66 -1.08 -0.03 7.91
N LEU A 67 -1.86 -0.54 8.88
CA LEU A 67 -3.30 -0.31 8.92
C LEU A 67 -3.66 1.18 9.03
N ARG A 68 -2.99 1.92 9.92
CA ARG A 68 -3.20 3.38 10.05
C ARG A 68 -2.85 4.13 8.77
N LEU A 69 -1.79 3.73 8.08
CA LEU A 69 -1.38 4.30 6.80
C LEU A 69 -2.42 4.05 5.71
N ALA A 70 -2.95 2.82 5.64
CA ALA A 70 -3.98 2.42 4.68
C ALA A 70 -5.28 3.22 4.83
N CYS A 71 -5.64 3.63 6.05
CA CYS A 71 -6.84 4.43 6.30
C CYS A 71 -6.65 5.93 6.03
N ARG A 72 -5.42 6.40 5.77
CA ARG A 72 -5.13 7.85 5.66
C ARG A 72 -5.38 8.39 4.26
N ASP A 73 -4.97 7.66 3.23
CA ASP A 73 -5.12 8.04 1.83
C ASP A 73 -5.00 6.81 0.90
N THR A 74 -5.66 6.91 -0.25
CA THR A 74 -5.64 5.96 -1.37
C THR A 74 -4.24 5.66 -1.93
N GLN A 75 -3.31 6.63 -1.99
CA GLN A 75 -1.95 6.36 -2.49
C GLN A 75 -1.15 5.52 -1.49
N LEU A 76 -1.32 5.82 -0.19
CA LEU A 76 -0.69 5.04 0.88
C LEU A 76 -1.27 3.63 0.95
N LEU A 77 -2.58 3.48 0.74
CA LEU A 77 -3.19 2.16 0.63
C LEU A 77 -2.51 1.32 -0.44
N ASP A 78 -2.35 1.83 -1.66
CA ASP A 78 -1.70 1.09 -2.74
C ASP A 78 -0.29 0.61 -2.35
N LEU A 79 0.47 1.44 -1.64
CA LEU A 79 1.80 1.08 -1.14
C LEU A 79 1.75 0.02 -0.04
N VAL A 80 0.81 0.16 0.91
CA VAL A 80 0.59 -0.82 1.97
C VAL A 80 0.19 -2.17 1.38
N LEU A 81 -0.70 -2.20 0.38
CA LEU A 81 -1.11 -3.45 -0.28
C LEU A 81 0.06 -4.13 -0.99
N MET A 82 1.01 -3.35 -1.52
CA MET A 82 2.23 -3.86 -2.16
C MET A 82 3.32 -4.28 -1.17
N ASN A 83 3.21 -3.96 0.12
CA ASN A 83 4.18 -4.34 1.12
C ASN A 83 4.04 -5.84 1.45
N PRO A 84 5.08 -6.67 1.27
CA PRO A 84 5.01 -8.11 1.56
C PRO A 84 4.64 -8.45 3.01
N SER A 85 4.97 -7.56 3.95
CA SER A 85 4.67 -7.71 5.38
C SER A 85 3.26 -7.25 5.75
N CYS A 86 2.48 -6.78 4.77
CA CYS A 86 1.13 -6.31 4.99
C CYS A 86 0.18 -7.46 5.37
N PRO A 87 -0.57 -7.34 6.48
CA PRO A 87 -1.66 -8.26 6.79
C PRO A 87 -2.86 -7.94 5.86
N LEU A 88 -2.74 -8.30 4.58
CA LEU A 88 -3.62 -7.87 3.50
C LEU A 88 -5.12 -8.07 3.81
N ALA A 89 -5.48 -9.24 4.36
CA ALA A 89 -6.86 -9.54 4.75
C ALA A 89 -7.39 -8.62 5.87
N LEU A 90 -6.54 -8.25 6.83
CA LEU A 90 -6.92 -7.38 7.94
C LEU A 90 -7.12 -5.95 7.44
N VAL A 91 -6.18 -5.44 6.63
CA VAL A 91 -6.28 -4.09 6.05
C VAL A 91 -7.56 -3.97 5.22
N LEU A 92 -7.76 -4.88 4.27
CA LEU A 92 -8.94 -4.84 3.43
C LEU A 92 -10.24 -4.99 4.22
N GLY A 93 -10.30 -5.87 5.22
CA GLY A 93 -11.49 -5.99 6.08
C GLY A 93 -11.88 -4.69 6.80
N GLN A 94 -10.93 -3.79 7.03
CA GLN A 94 -11.19 -2.48 7.65
C GLN A 94 -11.55 -1.39 6.64
N VAL A 95 -10.92 -1.38 5.46
CA VAL A 95 -11.10 -0.29 4.49
C VAL A 95 -12.04 -0.60 3.33
N ALA A 96 -12.31 -1.88 3.02
CA ALA A 96 -12.99 -2.29 1.78
C ALA A 96 -14.35 -1.63 1.56
N GLY A 97 -15.13 -1.37 2.62
CA GLY A 97 -16.42 -0.68 2.50
C GLY A 97 -16.33 0.78 2.01
N SER A 98 -15.13 1.36 2.02
CA SER A 98 -14.85 2.73 1.55
C SER A 98 -14.03 2.79 0.27
N LEU A 99 -13.60 1.63 -0.26
CA LEU A 99 -12.75 1.56 -1.44
C LEU A 99 -13.58 1.47 -2.72
N PRO A 100 -13.11 2.09 -3.82
CA PRO A 100 -13.66 1.80 -5.13
C PRO A 100 -13.36 0.36 -5.54
N SER A 101 -14.28 -0.23 -6.31
CA SER A 101 -14.24 -1.62 -6.80
C SER A 101 -12.90 -2.03 -7.41
N TRP A 102 -12.25 -1.13 -8.18
CA TRP A 102 -10.96 -1.42 -8.81
C TRP A 102 -9.80 -1.61 -7.81
N GLN A 103 -9.81 -0.95 -6.64
CA GLN A 103 -8.76 -1.12 -5.62
C GLN A 103 -8.92 -2.47 -4.89
N ILE A 104 -10.16 -2.87 -4.63
CA ILE A 104 -10.47 -4.16 -4.01
C ILE A 104 -10.02 -5.30 -4.94
N LEU A 105 -10.28 -5.17 -6.24
CA LEU A 105 -9.79 -6.12 -7.24
C LEU A 105 -8.26 -6.16 -7.35
N ARG A 106 -7.61 -4.99 -7.36
CA ARG A 106 -6.14 -4.93 -7.41
C ARG A 106 -5.54 -5.68 -6.23
N ALA A 107 -6.13 -5.54 -5.04
CA ALA A 107 -5.71 -6.29 -3.86
C ALA A 107 -5.94 -7.81 -4.01
N ALA A 108 -7.02 -8.22 -4.68
CA ALA A 108 -7.28 -9.60 -5.07
C ALA A 108 -6.18 -10.19 -5.96
N THR A 109 -5.72 -9.41 -6.95
CA THR A 109 -4.61 -9.80 -7.83
C THR A 109 -3.31 -10.01 -7.05
N LEU A 110 -3.09 -9.25 -5.97
CA LEU A 110 -1.93 -9.45 -5.09
C LEU A 110 -2.06 -10.73 -4.24
N LEU A 111 -3.28 -11.15 -3.88
CA LEU A 111 -3.53 -12.41 -3.18
C LEU A 111 -3.38 -13.64 -4.08
N VAL A 112 -3.84 -13.54 -5.33
CA VAL A 112 -3.82 -14.64 -6.32
C VAL A 112 -3.30 -14.12 -7.66
N PRO A 113 -1.96 -14.00 -7.81
CA PRO A 113 -1.36 -13.40 -8.99
C PRO A 113 -1.62 -14.22 -10.27
N GLU A 114 -1.54 -15.55 -10.18
CA GLU A 114 -1.70 -16.44 -11.34
C GLU A 114 -3.14 -16.88 -11.60
N GLY A 115 -4.08 -16.53 -10.72
CA GLY A 115 -5.46 -16.98 -10.83
C GLY A 115 -6.32 -16.13 -11.74
N ASP A 116 -7.40 -16.72 -12.24
CA ASP A 116 -8.40 -15.99 -13.02
C ASP A 116 -9.26 -15.07 -12.12
N ALA A 117 -10.15 -14.28 -12.73
CA ALA A 117 -10.99 -13.34 -11.99
C ALA A 117 -11.90 -14.03 -10.95
N THR A 118 -12.32 -15.26 -11.23
CA THR A 118 -13.16 -16.06 -10.32
C THR A 118 -12.34 -16.56 -9.14
N GLU A 119 -11.14 -17.08 -9.38
CA GLU A 119 -10.23 -17.55 -8.32
C GLU A 119 -9.77 -16.40 -7.40
N ARG A 120 -9.52 -15.22 -7.98
CA ARG A 120 -9.23 -13.99 -7.23
C ARG A 120 -10.42 -13.55 -6.38
N TYR A 121 -11.64 -13.66 -6.92
CA TYR A 121 -12.86 -13.36 -6.19
C TYR A 121 -13.12 -14.34 -5.05
N ASP A 122 -13.01 -15.64 -5.31
CA ASP A 122 -13.18 -16.68 -4.29
C ASP A 122 -12.15 -16.52 -3.16
N ALA A 123 -10.91 -16.15 -3.48
CA ALA A 123 -9.90 -15.84 -2.48
C ALA A 123 -10.22 -14.59 -1.64
N LEU A 124 -10.80 -13.53 -2.26
CA LEU A 124 -11.29 -12.37 -1.53
C LEU A 124 -12.47 -12.75 -0.61
N VAL A 125 -13.49 -13.43 -1.13
CA VAL A 125 -14.68 -13.84 -0.36
C VAL A 125 -14.31 -14.77 0.79
N PHE A 126 -13.43 -15.75 0.54
CA PHE A 126 -12.97 -16.67 1.56
C PHE A 126 -12.20 -15.96 2.69
N ARG A 127 -11.36 -14.97 2.35
CA ARG A 127 -10.58 -14.22 3.34
C ARG A 127 -11.34 -13.05 3.96
N MET A 128 -12.44 -12.61 3.35
CA MET A 128 -13.22 -11.44 3.74
C MET A 128 -14.73 -11.69 3.56
N PRO A 129 -15.33 -12.56 4.39
CA PRO A 129 -16.74 -12.93 4.25
C PRO A 129 -17.70 -11.76 4.52
N ASP A 130 -17.25 -10.74 5.26
CA ASP A 130 -18.06 -9.59 5.66
C ASP A 130 -18.05 -8.43 4.64
N VAL A 131 -17.18 -8.48 3.62
CA VAL A 131 -17.15 -7.47 2.56
C VAL A 131 -18.26 -7.82 1.56
N GLN A 132 -19.19 -6.89 1.30
CA GLN A 132 -20.22 -7.05 0.28
C GLN A 132 -19.61 -6.99 -1.13
N LEU A 133 -18.91 -8.06 -1.53
CA LEU A 133 -18.19 -8.16 -2.79
C LEU A 133 -19.10 -8.43 -4.00
N ALA A 134 -20.36 -8.80 -3.78
CA ALA A 134 -21.33 -9.08 -4.84
C ALA A 134 -21.60 -7.84 -5.72
N ALA A 135 -21.74 -6.65 -5.12
CA ALA A 135 -21.93 -5.40 -5.85
C ALA A 135 -20.68 -5.01 -6.69
N ILE A 136 -19.49 -5.37 -6.19
CA ILE A 136 -18.21 -5.12 -6.83
C ILE A 136 -18.05 -6.02 -8.06
N VAL A 137 -18.46 -7.29 -7.99
CA VAL A 137 -18.40 -8.21 -9.15
C VAL A 137 -19.29 -7.77 -10.29
N ASP A 138 -20.49 -7.29 -10.00
CA ASP A 138 -21.40 -6.81 -11.04
C ASP A 138 -20.85 -5.57 -11.75
N GLU A 139 -20.23 -4.64 -11.01
CA GLU A 139 -19.55 -3.46 -11.58
C GLU A 139 -18.33 -3.84 -12.42
N VAL A 140 -17.57 -4.84 -11.96
CA VAL A 140 -16.35 -5.34 -12.64
C VAL A 140 -16.67 -6.11 -13.91
N ASN A 141 -17.71 -6.93 -13.89
CA ASN A 141 -18.19 -7.64 -15.07
C ASN A 141 -18.85 -6.68 -16.07
N ALA A 142 -19.43 -5.58 -15.59
CA ALA A 142 -20.01 -4.55 -16.44
C ALA A 142 -18.97 -3.61 -17.06
N ASP A 143 -17.83 -3.37 -16.39
CA ASP A 143 -16.89 -2.33 -16.78
C ASP A 143 -15.51 -2.87 -17.23
N ARG A 144 -15.35 -2.92 -18.57
CA ARG A 144 -14.14 -3.41 -19.25
C ARG A 144 -12.89 -2.57 -18.93
N GLU A 145 -13.03 -1.31 -18.52
CA GLU A 145 -11.91 -0.47 -18.09
C GLU A 145 -11.37 -0.89 -16.72
N VAL A 146 -12.25 -1.32 -15.81
CA VAL A 146 -11.87 -1.80 -14.46
C VAL A 146 -11.08 -3.10 -14.54
N ALA A 147 -11.46 -4.01 -15.45
CA ALA A 147 -10.69 -5.21 -15.74
C ALA A 147 -9.28 -4.91 -16.31
N MET A 148 -9.10 -3.80 -17.04
CA MET A 148 -7.79 -3.39 -17.57
C MET A 148 -6.91 -2.67 -16.54
N LEU A 149 -7.49 -1.89 -15.63
CA LEU A 149 -6.77 -1.22 -14.54
C LEU A 149 -6.30 -2.20 -13.46
N ALA A 150 -7.02 -3.30 -13.25
CA ALA A 150 -6.59 -4.41 -12.40
C ALA A 150 -5.32 -5.12 -12.94
N VAL A 151 -4.98 -4.91 -14.22
CA VAL A 151 -3.82 -5.51 -14.92
C VAL A 151 -2.68 -4.49 -15.12
N ASN A 152 -2.93 -3.17 -15.11
CA ASN A 152 -1.90 -2.16 -15.39
C ASN A 152 -1.97 -0.93 -14.44
N PRO A 153 -0.95 -0.68 -13.58
CA PRO A 153 -1.05 0.25 -12.45
C PRO A 153 -0.83 1.74 -12.78
N PHE A 154 -0.63 2.14 -14.04
CA PHE A 154 -0.37 3.55 -14.40
C PHE A 154 -1.41 4.10 -15.40
N PRO A 155 -2.35 4.95 -14.96
CA PRO A 155 -3.35 5.57 -15.84
C PRO A 155 -2.73 6.56 -16.87
N GLY A 156 -1.45 6.89 -16.74
CA GLY A 156 -0.71 7.74 -17.70
C GLY A 156 -0.32 7.04 -19.01
N ALA A 157 -0.38 5.71 -19.09
CA ALA A 157 0.04 4.95 -20.27
C ALA A 157 -1.08 4.77 -21.33
N LEU A 158 -2.33 5.12 -21.01
CA LEU A 158 -3.49 4.89 -21.89
C LEU A 158 -3.58 5.85 -23.09
N LYS A 159 -2.73 6.90 -23.17
CA LYS A 159 -2.79 7.88 -24.27
C LYS A 159 -2.26 7.41 -25.63
N SER A 160 -1.58 6.27 -25.73
CA SER A 160 -0.94 5.83 -26.98
C SER A 160 -1.72 4.81 -27.82
N TRP A 161 -2.89 4.32 -27.37
CA TRP A 161 -3.58 3.21 -28.06
C TRP A 161 -4.82 3.58 -28.90
N ARG A 162 -5.16 4.87 -29.03
CA ARG A 162 -6.25 5.33 -29.92
C ARG A 162 -5.87 5.46 -31.40
N SER A 163 -4.78 4.82 -31.84
CA SER A 163 -4.36 4.86 -33.24
C SER A 163 -3.66 3.57 -33.64
N ALA A 164 -4.48 2.56 -33.96
CA ALA A 164 -4.19 1.48 -34.91
C ALA A 164 -5.53 0.83 -35.32
#